data_AF-A0AAD8AEE5-F1
#
_entry.id   AF-A0AAD8AEE5-F1
#
_cell.length_a   1.000
_cell.length_b   1.000
_cell.length_c   1.000
_cell.angle_alpha   90.00
_cell.angle_beta   90.00
_cell.angle_gamma   90.00
#
_symmetry.space_group_name_H-M   'P 1'
#
loop_
_entity.id
_entity.type
_entity.pdbx_description
1 polymer ?
#
loop_
_entity_poly.entity_id
_entity_poly.type
_entity_poly.pdbx_seq_one_letter_code
_entity_poly.pdbx_strand_id
1 'polypeptide(L)'
;YLNKTDVVQVINSNNYLFFWAGRNEKRRGISHFALQYIGPRTWSERFRYSVTMRTLDDKQTLTEHSNTTHYHDNTYEVMRVHKCTWFYNDFISMCLDPYDTLWLDIDAQFISLDKEMPDKEIPENIFV
;
A
#
# COMPACT_ATOMS: atom_id res chain seq x y z
N TYR A 1 14.59 18.99 -10.81
CA TYR A 1 13.99 17.95 -9.94
C TYR A 1 14.58 18.01 -8.53
N LEU A 2 13.94 18.81 -7.68
CA LEU A 2 14.26 19.07 -6.27
C LEU A 2 14.27 17.80 -5.39
N ASN A 3 14.68 18.03 -4.13
CA ASN A 3 14.81 17.11 -2.98
C ASN A 3 13.75 16.01 -2.88
N LYS A 4 14.10 14.93 -2.18
CA LYS A 4 13.21 13.81 -1.79
C LYS A 4 11.74 14.26 -1.68
N THR A 5 10.89 13.72 -2.55
CA THR A 5 9.45 13.95 -2.46
C THR A 5 8.88 12.88 -1.55
N ASP A 6 8.52 13.28 -0.33
CA ASP A 6 7.71 12.47 0.57
C ASP A 6 6.25 12.96 0.39
N VAL A 7 5.37 12.09 -0.09
CA VAL A 7 3.92 12.36 -0.17
C VAL A 7 3.26 11.55 0.91
N VAL A 8 2.40 12.16 1.73
CA VAL A 8 1.59 11.45 2.71
C VAL A 8 0.12 11.86 2.56
N GLN A 9 -0.78 10.89 2.44
CA GLN A 9 -2.21 11.13 2.34
C GLN A 9 -2.99 10.13 3.18
N VAL A 10 -4.18 10.52 3.65
CA VAL A 10 -5.12 9.59 4.29
C VAL A 10 -6.11 9.13 3.23
N ILE A 11 -6.30 7.82 3.12
CA ILE A 11 -7.22 7.19 2.17
C ILE A 11 -8.27 6.42 2.97
N ASN A 12 -9.54 6.54 2.58
CA ASN A 12 -10.64 5.73 3.10
C ASN A 12 -11.07 4.74 2.00
N SER A 13 -11.07 3.45 2.31
CA SER A 13 -11.61 2.40 1.44
C SER A 13 -12.46 1.45 2.26
N ASN A 14 -13.72 1.24 1.86
CA ASN A 14 -14.65 0.31 2.50
C ASN A 14 -14.76 0.46 4.03
N ASN A 15 -14.76 1.71 4.53
CA ASN A 15 -14.76 2.07 5.96
C ASN A 15 -13.47 1.75 6.73
N TYR A 16 -12.38 1.45 6.03
CA TYR A 16 -11.05 1.30 6.59
C TYR A 16 -10.19 2.51 6.22
N LEU A 17 -9.42 2.99 7.19
CA LEU A 17 -8.55 4.15 7.02
C LEU A 17 -7.10 3.72 6.87
N PHE A 18 -6.40 4.37 5.95
CA PHE A 18 -5.00 4.12 5.66
C PHE A 18 -4.20 5.41 5.56
N PHE A 19 -2.94 5.39 6.01
CA PHE A 19 -1.92 6.32 5.56
C PHE A 19 -1.24 5.75 4.32
N TRP A 20 -1.27 6.51 3.25
CA TRP A 20 -0.44 6.33 2.08
C TRP A 20 0.83 7.16 2.23
N ALA A 21 1.98 6.57 1.90
CA ALA A 21 3.24 7.28 1.82
C ALA A 21 4.01 6.89 0.55
N GLY A 22 4.40 7.88 -0.25
CA GLY A 22 5.28 7.72 -1.41
C GLY A 22 6.62 8.38 -1.18
N ARG A 23 7.72 7.73 -1.60
CA ARG A 23 9.08 8.27 -1.47
C ARG A 23 9.95 7.90 -2.65
N ASN A 24 10.51 8.90 -3.33
CA ASN A 24 11.53 8.70 -4.36
C ASN A 24 12.94 8.69 -3.77
N GLU A 25 13.65 7.57 -3.88
CA GLU A 25 15.06 7.44 -3.47
C GLU A 25 15.99 7.43 -4.69
N LYS A 26 16.22 8.64 -5.25
CA LYS A 26 17.07 8.88 -6.43
C LYS A 26 18.43 8.16 -6.41
N ARG A 27 19.10 8.10 -5.25
CA ARG A 27 20.43 7.45 -5.14
C ARG A 27 20.38 5.93 -5.37
N ARG A 28 19.25 5.29 -5.10
CA ARG A 28 19.06 3.85 -5.31
C ARG A 28 18.34 3.53 -6.61
N GLY A 29 17.85 4.55 -7.34
CA GLY A 29 17.07 4.36 -8.56
C GLY A 29 15.69 3.73 -8.31
N ILE A 30 15.15 3.83 -7.09
CA ILE A 30 13.91 3.18 -6.69
C ILE A 30 12.99 4.20 -6.00
N SER A 31 11.70 4.11 -6.29
CA SER A 31 10.65 4.79 -5.50
C SER A 31 9.81 3.78 -4.77
N HIS A 32 9.47 4.10 -3.52
CA HIS A 32 8.72 3.26 -2.60
C HIS A 32 7.34 3.84 -2.34
N PHE A 33 6.41 2.95 -2.05
CA PHE A 33 5.00 3.25 -1.92
C PHE A 33 4.45 2.36 -0.82
N ALA A 34 4.14 2.93 0.34
CA ALA A 34 3.69 2.21 1.52
C ALA A 34 2.25 2.58 1.86
N LEU A 35 1.47 1.57 2.22
CA LEU A 35 0.13 1.76 2.77
C LEU A 35 0.12 1.21 4.20
N GLN A 36 -0.30 2.04 5.16
CA GLN A 36 -0.33 1.70 6.58
C GLN A 36 -1.75 1.81 7.11
N TYR A 37 -2.28 0.74 7.70
CA TYR A 37 -3.62 0.70 8.25
C TYR A 37 -3.73 1.45 9.57
N ILE A 38 -4.78 2.28 9.69
CA ILE A 38 -5.15 3.03 10.88
C ILE A 38 -6.23 2.22 11.61
N GLY A 39 -5.81 1.37 12.54
CA GLY A 39 -6.68 0.51 13.33
C GLY A 39 -5.88 -0.49 14.15
N PRO A 40 -6.45 -1.62 14.59
CA PRO A 40 -5.72 -2.62 15.35
C PRO A 40 -4.53 -3.20 14.59
N ARG A 41 -3.36 -3.30 15.24
CA ARG A 41 -2.15 -3.93 14.68
C ARG A 41 -2.38 -5.37 14.20
N THR A 42 -3.24 -6.13 14.86
CA THR A 42 -3.56 -7.52 14.46
C THR A 42 -4.30 -7.60 13.11
N TRP A 43 -4.79 -6.48 12.59
CA TRP A 43 -5.55 -6.41 11.34
C TRP A 43 -4.75 -5.81 10.19
N SER A 44 -3.64 -5.10 10.44
CA SER A 44 -2.90 -4.41 9.37
C SER A 44 -2.41 -5.39 8.30
N GLU A 45 -1.83 -6.52 8.71
CA GLU A 45 -1.33 -7.51 7.73
C GLU A 45 -2.47 -8.32 7.06
N ARG A 46 -3.74 -8.11 7.45
CA ARG A 46 -4.91 -8.70 6.78
C ARG A 46 -5.37 -7.90 5.58
N PHE A 47 -4.73 -6.77 5.27
CA PHE A 47 -4.97 -6.05 4.04
C PHE A 47 -3.78 -6.25 3.10
N ARG A 48 -4.07 -6.57 1.85
CA ARG A 48 -3.12 -6.45 0.74
C ARG A 48 -3.55 -5.29 -0.12
N TYR A 49 -2.57 -4.50 -0.53
CA TYR A 49 -2.78 -3.44 -1.49
C TYR A 49 -1.95 -3.70 -2.75
N SER A 50 -2.43 -3.14 -3.85
CA SER A 50 -1.70 -3.02 -5.09
C SER A 50 -1.45 -1.56 -5.42
N VAL A 51 -0.33 -1.31 -6.07
CA VAL A 51 -0.06 -0.05 -6.76
C VAL A 51 0.07 -0.39 -8.23
N THR A 52 -0.77 0.21 -9.06
CA THR A 52 -0.72 0.05 -10.51
C THR A 52 -0.29 1.36 -11.14
N MET A 53 0.65 1.25 -12.08
CA MET A 53 1.17 2.35 -12.89
C MET A 53 1.07 1.98 -14.36
N ARG A 54 0.79 2.99 -15.19
CA ARG A 54 0.69 2.84 -16.63
C ARG A 54 1.57 3.87 -17.33
N THR A 55 2.22 3.46 -18.42
CA THR A 55 2.96 4.39 -19.28
C THR A 55 1.99 5.31 -20.01
N LEU A 56 2.42 6.53 -20.36
CA LEU A 56 1.55 7.51 -21.04
C LEU A 56 1.01 7.04 -22.39
N ASP A 57 1.72 6.13 -23.05
CA ASP A 57 1.32 5.55 -24.33
C ASP A 57 0.38 4.34 -24.17
N ASP A 58 -0.02 4.05 -22.93
CA ASP A 58 -0.86 2.91 -22.52
C ASP A 58 -0.30 1.53 -22.90
N LYS A 59 0.95 1.43 -23.38
CA LYS A 59 1.52 0.15 -23.86
C LYS A 59 2.03 -0.75 -22.74
N GLN A 60 2.39 -0.18 -21.60
CA GLN A 60 2.89 -0.94 -20.47
C GLN A 60 2.10 -0.57 -19.21
N THR A 61 1.68 -1.60 -18.49
CA THR A 61 1.08 -1.48 -17.17
C THR A 61 1.86 -2.39 -16.24
N LEU A 62 2.24 -1.89 -15.07
CA LEU A 62 2.89 -2.67 -14.03
C LEU A 62 2.11 -2.53 -12.73
N THR A 63 1.91 -3.66 -12.06
CA THR A 63 1.21 -3.73 -10.78
C THR A 63 2.08 -4.45 -9.78
N GLU A 64 2.35 -3.79 -8.66
CA GLU A 64 3.08 -4.36 -7.54
C GLU A 64 2.14 -4.56 -6.36
N HIS A 65 2.36 -5.63 -5.58
CA HIS A 65 1.51 -6.00 -4.45
C HIS A 65 2.32 -6.04 -3.16
N SER A 66 1.72 -5.59 -2.06
CA SER A 66 2.30 -5.73 -0.72
C SER A 66 1.21 -5.80 0.34
N ASN A 67 1.56 -6.26 1.54
CA ASN A 67 0.64 -6.21 2.68
C ASN A 67 0.73 -4.83 3.33
N THR A 68 -0.38 -4.34 3.89
CA THR A 68 -0.33 -3.10 4.66
C THR A 68 0.41 -3.31 5.98
N THR A 69 1.01 -2.24 6.49
CA THR A 69 1.67 -2.23 7.81
C THR A 69 0.84 -1.45 8.82
N HIS A 70 1.22 -1.42 10.09
CA HIS A 70 0.48 -0.66 11.08
C HIS A 70 0.93 0.81 11.08
N TYR A 71 0.03 1.77 11.28
CA TYR A 71 0.37 3.20 11.22
C TYR A 71 1.39 3.69 12.26
N HIS A 72 1.58 2.97 13.37
CA HIS A 72 2.66 3.25 14.34
C HIS A 72 4.03 2.72 13.88
N ASP A 73 4.11 1.90 12.83
CA ASP A 73 5.40 1.45 12.31
C ASP A 73 6.08 2.61 11.58
N ASN A 74 7.39 2.76 11.81
CA ASN A 74 8.18 3.81 11.16
C ASN A 74 8.18 3.59 9.63
N THR A 75 7.52 4.50 8.90
CA THR A 75 7.35 4.41 7.44
C THR A 75 8.68 4.30 6.69
N TYR A 76 9.72 5.01 7.15
CA TYR A 76 11.04 4.93 6.53
C TYR A 76 11.68 3.55 6.71
N GLU A 77 11.57 2.96 7.90
CA GLU A 77 12.05 1.60 8.13
C GLU A 77 11.28 0.58 7.30
N VAL A 78 9.94 0.71 7.22
CA VAL A 78 9.08 -0.11 6.36
C VAL A 78 9.58 -0.09 4.91
N MET A 79 9.86 1.10 4.36
CA MET A 79 10.41 1.25 3.00
C MET A 79 11.84 0.71 2.88
N ARG A 80 12.72 1.01 3.86
CA ARG A 80 14.14 0.59 3.85
C ARG A 80 14.29 -0.93 3.79
N VAL A 81 13.39 -1.67 4.45
CA VAL A 81 13.37 -3.14 4.44
C VAL A 81 12.45 -3.73 3.36
N HIS A 82 11.97 -2.92 2.41
CA HIS A 82 11.09 -3.32 1.31
C HIS A 82 9.80 -4.04 1.76
N LYS A 83 9.23 -3.65 2.91
CA LYS A 83 7.89 -4.08 3.35
C LYS A 83 6.80 -3.20 2.72
N CYS A 84 6.96 -2.86 1.46
CA CYS A 84 6.07 -2.00 0.69
C CYS A 84 6.20 -2.29 -0.81
N THR A 85 5.36 -1.69 -1.65
CA THR A 85 5.59 -1.75 -3.10
C THR A 85 6.70 -0.77 -3.50
N TRP A 86 7.40 -1.09 -4.58
CA TRP A 86 8.49 -0.27 -5.09
C TRP A 86 8.65 -0.45 -6.59
N PHE A 87 9.16 0.57 -7.26
CA PHE A 87 9.35 0.59 -8.70
C PHE A 87 10.70 1.22 -9.04
N TYR A 88 11.29 0.79 -10.15
CA TYR A 88 12.45 1.48 -10.70
C TYR A 88 12.06 2.88 -11.19
N ASN A 89 12.92 3.85 -10.90
CA ASN A 89 12.71 5.25 -11.30
C ASN A 89 12.65 5.43 -12.82
N ASP A 90 13.32 4.55 -13.58
CA ASP A 90 13.28 4.56 -15.05
C ASP A 90 11.87 4.25 -15.57
N PHE A 91 11.19 3.27 -14.96
CA PHE A 91 9.80 2.97 -15.30
C PHE A 91 8.86 4.11 -14.90
N ILE A 92 9.03 4.67 -13.69
CA ILE A 92 8.24 5.84 -13.25
C ILE A 92 8.40 7.01 -14.23
N SER A 93 9.60 7.23 -14.75
CA SER A 93 9.87 8.31 -15.70
C SER A 93 9.08 8.15 -17.01
N MET A 94 8.70 6.92 -17.38
CA MET A 94 7.83 6.65 -18.53
C MET A 94 6.33 6.84 -18.22
N CYS A 95 5.97 6.96 -16.94
CA CYS A 95 4.60 7.16 -16.46
C CYS A 95 4.28 8.63 -16.13
N LEU A 96 5.29 9.50 -16.06
CA LEU A 96 5.11 10.93 -15.78
C LEU A 96 4.50 11.64 -16.98
N ASP A 97 3.48 12.45 -16.74
CA ASP A 97 2.93 13.36 -17.74
C ASP A 97 3.90 14.53 -18.07
N PRO A 98 3.62 15.35 -19.10
CA PRO A 98 4.45 16.50 -19.44
C PRO A 98 4.63 17.56 -18.34
N TYR A 99 3.86 17.46 -17.25
CA TYR A 99 3.91 18.35 -16.08
C TYR A 99 4.54 17.67 -14.85
N ASP A 100 5.22 16.52 -15.05
CA ASP A 100 5.81 15.70 -13.98
C ASP A 100 4.81 15.14 -12.97
N THR A 101 3.56 14.93 -13.40
CA THR A 101 2.52 14.31 -12.57
C THR A 101 2.51 12.80 -12.77
N LEU A 102 2.49 12.06 -11.68
CA LEU A 102 2.34 10.60 -11.66
C LEU A 102 0.93 10.24 -11.19
N TRP A 103 0.21 9.49 -12.02
CA TRP A 103 -1.07 8.90 -11.64
C TRP A 103 -0.86 7.48 -11.12
N LEU A 104 -1.47 7.18 -9.98
CA LEU A 104 -1.34 5.89 -9.29
C LEU A 104 -2.72 5.36 -8.98
N ASP A 105 -2.98 4.13 -9.41
CA ASP A 105 -4.16 3.39 -8.97
C ASP A 105 -3.76 2.54 -7.76
N ILE A 106 -4.34 2.87 -6.60
CA ILE A 106 -4.11 2.15 -5.35
C ILE A 106 -5.40 1.44 -4.98
N ASP A 107 -5.35 0.12 -4.89
CA ASP A 107 -6.46 -0.70 -4.43
C ASP A 107 -6.03 -1.45 -3.17
N ALA A 108 -6.92 -1.52 -2.17
CA ALA A 108 -6.66 -2.16 -0.89
C ALA A 108 -7.80 -3.10 -0.54
N GLN A 109 -7.47 -4.38 -0.39
CA GLN A 109 -8.44 -5.46 -0.18
C GLN A 109 -8.17 -6.15 1.14
N PHE A 110 -9.24 -6.43 1.89
CA PHE A 110 -9.17 -7.29 3.05
C PHE A 110 -9.00 -8.74 2.58
N ILE A 111 -7.88 -9.36 2.93
CA ILE A 111 -7.67 -10.78 2.75
C ILE A 111 -8.26 -11.48 3.96
N SER A 112 -9.39 -12.15 3.77
CA SER A 112 -9.81 -13.20 4.71
C SER A 112 -8.67 -14.22 4.77
N LEU A 113 -8.02 -14.32 5.93
CA LEU A 113 -7.32 -15.55 6.24
C LEU A 113 -8.44 -16.56 6.46
N ASP A 114 -8.74 -17.36 5.44
CA ASP A 114 -9.47 -18.61 5.61
C ASP A 114 -8.63 -19.50 6.53
N LYS A 115 -8.75 -19.24 7.84
CA LYS A 115 -8.66 -20.30 8.82
C LYS A 115 -10.03 -20.92 8.82
N GLU A 116 -10.09 -22.17 8.38
CA GLU A 116 -11.09 -23.13 8.84
C GLU A 116 -11.43 -22.77 10.30
N MET A 117 -12.61 -22.20 10.51
CA MET A 117 -13.18 -22.20 11.84
C MET A 117 -13.45 -23.68 12.12
N PRO A 118 -12.84 -24.31 13.14
CA PRO A 118 -13.37 -25.58 13.60
C PRO A 118 -14.84 -25.33 13.91
N ASP A 119 -15.70 -26.22 13.41
CA ASP A 119 -17.14 -26.13 13.57
C ASP A 119 -17.49 -25.78 15.02
N LYS A 120 -18.39 -24.81 15.12
CA LYS A 120 -18.99 -24.26 16.33
C LYS A 120 -19.28 -25.35 17.38
N GLU A 121 -18.86 -25.11 18.61
CA GLU A 121 -19.80 -25.17 19.73
C GLU A 121 -20.04 -23.73 20.18
N ILE A 122 -21.17 -23.16 19.74
CA ILE A 122 -21.74 -21.98 20.41
C ILE A 122 -22.38 -22.55 21.68
N PRO A 123 -21.90 -22.20 22.89
CA PRO A 123 -22.67 -22.51 24.08
C PRO A 123 -23.98 -21.72 24.00
N GLU A 124 -25.09 -22.45 23.86
CA GLU A 124 -26.41 -21.91 24.11
C GLU A 124 -26.43 -21.34 25.53
N ASN A 125 -27.08 -20.18 25.67
CA ASN A 125 -27.35 -19.42 26.90
C ASN A 125 -26.38 -18.28 27.20
N ILE A 126 -26.65 -17.12 26.60
CA ILE A 126 -26.88 -15.89 27.38
C ILE A 126 -28.08 -15.17 26.77
N PHE A 127 -29.25 -15.31 27.38
CA PHE A 127 -30.35 -14.36 27.26
C PHE A 127 -30.82 -13.96 28.67
N VAL A 128 -30.79 -12.63 28.87
CA VAL A 128 -31.31 -11.76 29.94
C VAL A 128 -30.59 -11.80 31.28
#